data_AF-A0A7V7DWC9-F1
#
_entry.id   AF-A0A7V7DWC9-F1
#
_cell.length_a   1.000
_cell.length_b   1.000
_cell.length_c   1.000
_cell.angle_alpha   90.00
_cell.angle_beta   90.00
_cell.angle_gamma   90.00
#
_symmetry.space_group_name_H-M   'P 1'
#
loop_
_entity.id
_entity.type
_entity.pdbx_description
1 polymer ?
#
loop_
_entity_poly.entity_id
_entity_poly.type
_entity_poly.pdbx_seq_one_letter_code
_entity_poly.pdbx_strand_id
1 'polypeptide(L)'
;MMRQVLATLIVPCFLVCGCDSLRFAPGEAQKQSAWLHNRTATIAADTARDEAGSEKLQALTKLSQLQSRAVTSHYGLPKEFPQADTAEEILAESNWQLARTALSESADRPDAWQVADNALELAIGICALLGGVYGTRAVRFLKQAKVKSKALQEIIAGNELFKKQNQAAALQFKEAHKAQSPQTRQIVAQIKT
;
A
#
# COMPACT_ATOMS: atom_id res chain seq x y z
N MET A 1 -13.24 -34.74 5.71
CA MET A 1 -13.74 -33.91 4.59
C MET A 1 -13.71 -32.41 4.89
N MET A 2 -14.43 -31.88 5.89
CA MET A 2 -14.53 -30.42 6.13
C MET A 2 -13.19 -29.69 6.37
N ARG A 3 -12.22 -30.37 7.00
CA ARG A 3 -10.87 -29.86 7.27
C ARG A 3 -10.00 -29.75 6.01
N GLN A 4 -10.26 -30.58 4.99
CA GLN A 4 -9.62 -30.45 3.68
C GLN A 4 -10.31 -29.35 2.88
N VAL A 5 -11.64 -29.29 2.86
CA VAL A 5 -12.40 -28.28 2.10
C VAL A 5 -12.06 -26.84 2.54
N LEU A 6 -11.94 -26.56 3.84
CA LEU A 6 -11.59 -25.21 4.33
C LEU A 6 -10.15 -24.80 3.98
N ALA A 7 -9.19 -25.73 4.04
CA ALA A 7 -7.81 -25.49 3.63
C ALA A 7 -7.69 -25.32 2.10
N THR A 8 -8.56 -26.00 1.33
CA THR A 8 -8.60 -25.89 -0.13
C THR A 8 -9.23 -24.59 -0.62
N LEU A 9 -10.01 -23.88 0.22
CA LEU A 9 -10.68 -22.62 -0.13
C LEU A 9 -9.92 -21.37 0.29
N ILE A 10 -9.22 -21.39 1.43
CA ILE A 10 -8.50 -20.22 1.95
C ILE A 10 -7.14 -20.05 1.27
N VAL A 11 -6.44 -21.15 0.97
CA VAL A 11 -5.08 -21.12 0.39
C VAL A 11 -5.05 -20.57 -1.04
N PRO A 12 -6.02 -20.85 -1.94
CA PRO A 12 -6.06 -20.21 -3.26
C PRO A 12 -6.37 -18.71 -3.19
N CYS A 13 -7.21 -18.24 -2.25
CA CYS A 13 -7.53 -16.81 -2.13
C CYS A 13 -6.30 -15.95 -1.83
N PHE A 14 -5.27 -16.50 -1.16
CA PHE A 14 -4.00 -15.81 -0.94
C PHE A 14 -2.98 -16.01 -2.07
N LEU A 15 -3.10 -17.07 -2.88
CA LEU A 15 -2.17 -17.39 -3.97
C LEU A 15 -2.59 -16.82 -5.33
N VAL A 16 -3.87 -16.51 -5.54
CA VAL A 16 -4.39 -15.91 -6.78
C VAL A 16 -4.22 -14.39 -6.79
N CYS A 17 -4.00 -13.78 -5.63
CA CYS A 17 -3.56 -12.39 -5.51
C CYS A 17 -2.03 -12.35 -5.63
N GLY A 18 -1.52 -12.24 -6.86
CA GLY A 18 -0.08 -12.06 -7.07
C GLY A 18 0.47 -10.92 -6.21
N CYS A 19 1.74 -10.99 -5.79
CA CYS A 19 2.37 -9.98 -4.91
C CYS A 19 2.41 -8.55 -5.50
N ASP A 20 2.05 -8.35 -6.77
CA ASP A 20 1.82 -7.04 -7.39
C ASP A 20 0.43 -6.43 -7.09
N SER A 21 -0.46 -7.14 -6.40
CA SER A 21 -1.91 -6.82 -6.33
C SER A 21 -2.42 -6.23 -5.01
N LEU A 22 -1.57 -6.09 -3.98
CA LEU A 22 -1.95 -5.37 -2.75
C LEU A 22 -1.68 -3.88 -2.91
N ARG A 23 -2.39 -3.26 -3.87
CA ARG A 23 -2.50 -1.80 -3.93
C ARG A 23 -3.80 -1.43 -3.24
N PHE A 24 -3.71 -0.68 -2.15
CA PHE A 24 -4.92 -0.16 -1.51
C PHE A 24 -5.69 0.71 -2.51
N ALA A 25 -7.02 0.71 -2.38
CA ALA A 25 -7.86 1.62 -3.14
C ALA A 25 -7.35 3.06 -2.94
N PRO A 26 -7.42 3.90 -3.99
CA PRO A 26 -6.85 5.23 -3.91
C PRO A 26 -7.49 6.06 -2.79
N GLY A 27 -6.64 6.78 -2.07
CA GLY A 27 -7.04 7.72 -1.02
C GLY A 27 -7.82 8.91 -1.57
N GLU A 28 -8.36 9.74 -0.67
CA GLU A 28 -9.16 10.91 -1.08
C GLU A 28 -8.32 11.91 -1.89
N ALA A 29 -7.11 12.25 -1.42
CA ALA A 29 -6.22 13.16 -2.14
C ALA A 29 -5.84 12.64 -3.53
N GLN A 30 -5.65 11.33 -3.67
CA GLN A 30 -5.39 10.69 -4.97
C GLN A 30 -6.58 10.78 -5.93
N LYS A 31 -7.81 10.61 -5.43
CA LYS A 31 -9.03 10.80 -6.24
C LYS A 31 -9.24 12.25 -6.63
N GLN A 32 -9.04 13.17 -5.68
CA GLN A 32 -9.11 14.61 -5.93
C GLN A 32 -8.08 15.04 -6.98
N SER A 33 -6.84 14.57 -6.87
CA SER A 33 -5.78 14.84 -7.84
C SER A 33 -6.08 14.23 -9.22
N ALA A 34 -6.58 13.00 -9.29
CA ALA A 34 -6.98 12.38 -10.55
C ALA A 34 -8.15 13.11 -11.24
N TRP A 35 -9.11 13.62 -10.46
CA TRP A 35 -10.20 14.45 -10.98
C TRP A 35 -9.69 15.82 -11.44
N LEU A 36 -8.86 16.48 -10.63
CA LEU A 36 -8.25 17.77 -10.95
C LEU A 36 -7.40 17.68 -12.22
N HIS A 37 -6.61 16.62 -12.39
CA HIS A 37 -5.84 16.36 -13.61
C HIS A 37 -6.74 16.30 -14.87
N ASN A 38 -7.96 15.78 -14.76
CA ASN A 38 -8.92 15.79 -15.87
C ASN A 38 -9.49 17.17 -16.17
N ARG A 39 -9.72 17.99 -15.13
CA ARG A 39 -10.08 19.40 -15.30
C ARG A 39 -8.95 20.19 -15.94
N THR A 40 -7.72 20.04 -15.46
CA THR A 40 -6.51 20.64 -16.03
C THR A 40 -6.34 20.26 -17.49
N ALA A 41 -6.44 18.97 -17.84
CA ALA A 41 -6.30 18.53 -19.22
C ALA A 41 -7.42 19.04 -20.14
N THR A 42 -8.64 19.17 -19.61
CA THR A 42 -9.78 19.76 -20.35
C THR A 42 -9.54 21.23 -20.63
N ILE A 43 -9.24 22.03 -19.60
CA ILE A 43 -9.02 23.46 -19.75
C ILE A 43 -7.79 23.74 -20.60
N ALA A 44 -6.72 22.95 -20.48
CA ALA A 44 -5.55 23.06 -21.37
C ALA A 44 -5.90 22.77 -22.85
N ALA A 45 -6.81 21.83 -23.12
CA ALA A 45 -7.28 21.57 -24.47
C ALA A 45 -8.14 22.71 -25.03
N ASP A 46 -9.03 23.26 -24.21
CA ASP A 46 -9.84 24.43 -24.59
C ASP A 46 -8.95 25.67 -24.80
N THR A 47 -8.04 25.99 -23.88
CA THR A 47 -7.08 27.10 -24.03
C THR A 47 -6.21 26.95 -25.28
N ALA A 48 -5.68 25.76 -25.56
CA ALA A 48 -4.87 25.53 -26.77
C ALA A 48 -5.65 25.78 -28.07
N ARG A 49 -6.95 25.51 -28.08
CA ARG A 49 -7.84 25.83 -29.20
C ARG A 49 -8.14 27.32 -29.27
N ASP A 50 -8.54 27.91 -28.14
CA ASP A 50 -9.04 29.27 -28.06
C ASP A 50 -7.93 30.31 -28.30
N GLU A 51 -6.68 29.99 -27.93
CA GLU A 51 -5.48 30.79 -28.24
C GLU A 51 -4.89 30.49 -29.63
N ALA A 52 -5.60 29.75 -30.48
CA ALA A 52 -5.13 29.34 -31.81
C ALA A 52 -3.74 28.68 -31.79
N GLY A 53 -3.48 27.84 -30.77
CA GLY A 53 -2.24 27.08 -30.67
C GLY A 53 -2.04 26.16 -31.89
N SER A 54 -0.80 25.73 -32.13
CA SER A 54 -0.50 24.87 -33.28
C SER A 54 -1.40 23.63 -33.33
N GLU A 55 -1.71 23.12 -34.54
CA GLU A 55 -2.51 21.89 -34.72
C GLU A 55 -1.96 20.73 -33.89
N LYS A 56 -0.62 20.62 -33.80
CA LYS A 56 0.06 19.62 -32.99
C LYS A 56 -0.25 19.79 -31.49
N LEU A 57 -0.19 21.02 -30.97
CA LEU A 57 -0.51 21.30 -29.56
C LEU A 57 -1.96 20.96 -29.24
N GLN A 58 -2.90 21.39 -30.08
CA GLN A 58 -4.33 21.07 -29.92
C GLN A 58 -4.59 19.56 -29.95
N ALA A 59 -3.90 18.82 -30.84
CA ALA A 59 -4.03 17.36 -30.91
C ALA A 59 -3.48 16.68 -29.64
N LEU A 60 -2.33 17.13 -29.13
CA LEU A 60 -1.71 16.59 -27.92
C LEU A 60 -2.56 16.84 -26.67
N THR A 61 -3.10 18.06 -26.50
CA THR A 61 -3.94 18.40 -25.35
C THR A 61 -5.27 17.67 -25.40
N LYS A 62 -5.87 17.50 -26.58
CA LYS A 62 -7.07 16.67 -26.77
C LYS A 62 -6.84 15.20 -26.42
N LEU A 63 -5.69 14.63 -26.80
CA LEU A 63 -5.32 13.27 -26.41
C LEU A 63 -5.11 13.17 -24.89
N SER A 64 -4.41 14.13 -24.30
CA SER A 64 -4.19 14.21 -22.85
C SER A 64 -5.52 14.24 -22.08
N GLN A 65 -6.49 15.05 -22.54
CA GLN A 65 -7.84 15.08 -21.98
C GLN A 65 -8.51 13.70 -22.02
N LEU A 66 -8.47 13.00 -23.16
CA LEU A 66 -9.06 11.67 -23.30
C LEU A 66 -8.41 10.64 -22.36
N GLN A 67 -7.07 10.63 -22.29
CA GLN A 67 -6.33 9.76 -21.39
C GLN A 67 -6.65 10.06 -19.92
N SER A 68 -6.77 11.34 -19.58
CA SER A 68 -7.10 11.78 -18.23
C SER A 68 -8.46 11.29 -17.76
N ARG A 69 -9.48 11.29 -18.64
CA ARG A 69 -10.80 10.70 -18.34
C ARG A 69 -10.72 9.22 -17.96
N ALA A 70 -9.86 8.46 -18.63
CA ALA A 70 -9.64 7.05 -18.29
C ALA A 70 -9.01 6.90 -16.90
N VAL A 71 -8.04 7.77 -16.56
CA VAL A 71 -7.41 7.79 -15.23
C VAL A 71 -8.44 8.13 -14.15
N THR A 72 -9.22 9.20 -14.30
CA THR A 72 -10.27 9.55 -13.32
C THR A 72 -11.30 8.43 -13.17
N SER A 73 -11.70 7.79 -14.27
CA SER A 73 -12.63 6.65 -14.22
C SER A 73 -12.08 5.45 -13.45
N HIS A 74 -10.76 5.22 -13.51
CA HIS A 74 -10.11 4.14 -12.78
C HIS A 74 -10.01 4.43 -11.28
N TYR A 75 -9.68 5.67 -10.91
CA TYR A 75 -9.55 6.09 -9.51
C TYR A 75 -10.90 6.29 -8.81
N GLY A 76 -11.95 6.56 -9.59
CA GLY A 76 -13.27 6.94 -9.09
C GLY A 76 -13.35 8.44 -8.75
N LEU A 77 -14.54 8.87 -8.32
CA LEU A 77 -14.79 10.27 -7.98
C LEU A 77 -14.39 10.59 -6.53
N PRO A 78 -13.84 11.79 -6.28
CA PRO A 78 -13.64 12.27 -4.91
C PRO A 78 -14.99 12.56 -4.24
N LYS A 79 -14.98 12.59 -2.91
CA LYS A 79 -16.12 13.04 -2.10
C LYS A 79 -16.26 14.56 -2.15
N GLU A 80 -15.14 15.26 -2.14
CA GLU A 80 -15.07 16.72 -2.21
C GLU A 80 -14.31 17.14 -3.47
N PHE A 81 -14.93 17.98 -4.28
CA PHE A 81 -14.35 18.44 -5.54
C PHE A 81 -13.50 19.69 -5.31
N PRO A 82 -12.20 19.68 -5.70
CA PRO A 82 -11.40 20.89 -5.73
C PRO A 82 -12.01 21.94 -6.66
N GLN A 83 -11.83 23.23 -6.35
CA GLN A 83 -12.22 24.31 -7.26
C GLN A 83 -11.32 24.29 -8.50
N ALA A 84 -11.93 24.20 -9.68
CA ALA A 84 -11.24 23.98 -10.95
C ALA A 84 -12.14 24.30 -12.17
N ASP A 85 -12.97 25.34 -12.05
CA ASP A 85 -13.83 25.79 -13.14
C ASP A 85 -13.08 26.67 -14.14
N THR A 86 -12.02 27.37 -13.70
CA THR A 86 -11.15 28.18 -14.56
C THR A 86 -9.67 27.78 -14.47
N ALA A 87 -8.86 28.31 -15.39
CA ALA A 87 -7.41 28.11 -15.38
C ALA A 87 -6.77 28.69 -14.09
N GLU A 88 -7.23 29.86 -13.65
CA GLU A 88 -6.75 30.53 -12.44
C GLU A 88 -7.04 29.69 -11.19
N GLU A 89 -8.23 29.10 -11.10
CA GLU A 89 -8.60 28.21 -10.01
C GLU A 89 -7.76 26.93 -10.03
N ILE A 90 -7.58 26.32 -11.20
CA ILE A 90 -6.70 25.14 -11.35
C ILE A 90 -5.27 25.44 -10.88
N LEU A 91 -4.75 26.62 -11.24
CA LEU A 91 -3.38 27.03 -10.94
C LEU A 91 -3.20 27.56 -9.51
N ALA A 92 -4.27 27.62 -8.70
CA ALA A 92 -4.19 28.01 -7.30
C ALA A 92 -3.23 27.12 -6.51
N GLU A 93 -2.54 27.72 -5.54
CA GLU A 93 -1.52 27.01 -4.74
C GLU A 93 -2.08 25.81 -3.96
N SER A 94 -3.36 25.84 -3.55
CA SER A 94 -4.04 24.71 -2.93
C SER A 94 -4.06 23.46 -3.82
N ASN A 95 -4.26 23.63 -5.14
CA ASN A 95 -4.29 22.56 -6.12
C ASN A 95 -2.90 21.98 -6.39
N TRP A 96 -1.85 22.82 -6.35
CA TRP A 96 -0.46 22.36 -6.37
C TRP A 96 -0.10 21.55 -5.12
N GLN A 97 -0.53 22.00 -3.94
CA GLN A 97 -0.32 21.27 -2.69
C GLN A 97 -1.05 19.93 -2.70
N LEU A 98 -2.30 19.90 -3.16
CA LEU A 98 -3.06 18.66 -3.34
C LEU A 98 -2.32 17.67 -4.25
N ALA A 99 -1.82 18.12 -5.41
CA ALA A 99 -1.07 17.26 -6.33
C ALA A 99 0.22 16.71 -5.68
N ARG A 100 0.93 17.53 -4.90
CA ARG A 100 2.13 17.10 -4.15
C ARG A 100 1.79 16.07 -3.08
N THR A 101 0.70 16.27 -2.32
CA THR A 101 0.22 15.31 -1.34
C THR A 101 -0.14 13.98 -2.00
N ALA A 102 -0.94 14.00 -3.07
CA ALA A 102 -1.32 12.81 -3.81
C ALA A 102 -0.09 12.05 -4.36
N LEU A 103 0.91 12.78 -4.86
CA LEU A 103 2.18 12.20 -5.30
C LEU A 103 2.93 11.51 -4.14
N SER A 104 3.05 12.18 -2.98
CA SER A 104 3.67 11.61 -1.78
C SER A 104 2.96 10.31 -1.36
N GLU A 105 1.63 10.35 -1.24
CA GLU A 105 0.83 9.17 -0.87
C GLU A 105 0.89 8.05 -1.91
N SER A 106 1.10 8.38 -3.19
CA SER A 106 1.25 7.37 -4.26
C SER A 106 2.59 6.62 -4.20
N ALA A 107 3.61 7.27 -3.64
CA ALA A 107 4.93 6.70 -3.45
C ALA A 107 5.01 5.84 -2.18
N ASP A 108 4.13 6.08 -1.22
CA ASP A 108 4.05 5.30 0.01
C ASP A 108 3.60 3.87 -0.30
N ARG A 109 4.54 2.94 -0.12
CA ARG A 109 4.21 1.51 -0.12
C ARG A 109 3.53 1.17 1.20
N PRO A 110 2.47 0.35 1.18
CA PRO A 110 1.95 -0.25 2.40
C PRO A 110 3.09 -0.83 3.24
N ASP A 111 3.18 -0.46 4.52
CA ASP A 111 4.09 -1.14 5.43
C ASP A 111 3.71 -2.62 5.47
N ALA A 112 4.59 -3.48 4.97
CA ALA A 112 4.36 -4.92 4.90
C ALA A 112 4.00 -5.50 6.28
N TRP A 113 4.52 -4.92 7.36
CA TRP A 113 4.19 -5.32 8.72
C TRP A 113 2.77 -4.91 9.11
N GLN A 114 2.34 -3.70 8.76
CA GLN A 114 0.97 -3.25 9.00
C GLN A 114 -0.04 -4.08 8.20
N VAL A 115 0.28 -4.45 6.96
CA VAL A 115 -0.56 -5.35 6.15
C VAL A 115 -0.68 -6.73 6.81
N ALA A 116 0.44 -7.30 7.25
CA ALA A 116 0.45 -8.59 7.95
C ALA A 116 -0.35 -8.56 9.26
N ASP A 117 -0.21 -7.49 10.04
CA ASP A 117 -0.95 -7.30 11.30
C ASP A 117 -2.47 -7.20 11.06
N ASN A 118 -2.89 -6.41 10.06
CA ASN A 118 -4.30 -6.27 9.69
C ASN A 118 -4.89 -7.59 9.18
N ALA A 119 -4.13 -8.37 8.40
CA ALA A 119 -4.55 -9.68 7.94
C ALA A 119 -4.74 -10.68 9.10
N LEU A 120 -3.82 -10.67 10.07
CA LEU A 120 -3.94 -11.50 11.28
C LEU A 120 -5.15 -11.07 12.13
N GLU A 121 -5.43 -9.77 12.26
CA GLU A 121 -6.63 -9.28 12.95
C GLU A 121 -7.93 -9.72 12.27
N LEU A 122 -8.01 -9.60 10.95
CA LEU A 122 -9.18 -10.07 10.19
C LEU A 122 -9.38 -11.58 10.36
N ALA A 123 -8.31 -12.37 10.27
CA ALA A 123 -8.37 -13.81 10.47
C ALA A 123 -8.82 -14.18 11.90
N ILE A 124 -8.36 -13.44 12.91
CA ILE A 124 -8.84 -13.59 14.30
C ILE A 124 -10.34 -13.29 14.39
N GLY A 125 -10.81 -12.19 13.79
CA GLY A 125 -12.21 -11.80 13.76
C GLY A 125 -13.10 -12.86 13.12
N ILE A 126 -12.72 -13.37 11.95
CA ILE A 126 -13.43 -14.45 11.25
C ILE A 126 -13.47 -15.73 12.11
N CYS A 127 -12.33 -16.13 12.67
CA CYS A 127 -12.26 -17.34 13.52
C CYS A 127 -13.09 -17.20 14.80
N ALA A 128 -13.17 -15.99 15.37
CA ALA A 128 -13.96 -15.70 16.56
C ALA A 128 -15.47 -15.73 16.27
N LEU A 129 -15.90 -15.19 15.12
CA LEU A 129 -17.32 -15.09 14.77
C LEU A 129 -17.89 -16.42 14.22
N LEU A 130 -17.11 -17.18 13.46
CA LEU A 130 -17.62 -18.33 12.69
C LEU A 130 -17.04 -19.69 13.12
N GLY A 131 -16.07 -19.73 14.03
CA GLY A 131 -15.24 -20.92 14.23
C GLY A 131 -15.70 -21.91 15.32
N GLY A 132 -16.67 -21.55 16.17
CA GLY A 132 -17.06 -22.40 17.31
C GLY A 132 -15.86 -22.80 18.20
N VAL A 133 -15.85 -24.03 18.72
CA VAL A 133 -14.75 -24.51 19.61
C VAL A 133 -13.40 -24.51 18.91
N TYR A 134 -13.35 -24.87 17.61
CA TYR A 134 -12.11 -24.84 16.82
C TYR A 134 -11.63 -23.40 16.54
N GLY A 135 -12.56 -22.45 16.44
CA GLY A 135 -12.30 -21.02 16.32
C GLY A 135 -11.52 -20.47 17.50
N THR A 136 -11.84 -20.88 18.72
CA THR A 136 -11.12 -20.40 19.92
C THR A 136 -9.65 -20.82 19.94
N ARG A 137 -9.33 -22.03 19.47
CA ARG A 137 -7.94 -22.51 19.32
C ARG A 137 -7.21 -21.75 18.22
N ALA A 138 -7.86 -21.53 17.08
CA ALA A 138 -7.31 -20.75 15.97
C ALA A 138 -7.05 -19.28 16.39
N VAL A 139 -7.98 -18.64 17.10
CA VAL A 139 -7.82 -17.30 17.66
C VAL A 139 -6.62 -17.23 18.60
N ARG A 140 -6.44 -18.20 19.50
CA ARG A 140 -5.27 -18.24 20.40
C ARG A 140 -3.97 -18.35 19.61
N PHE A 141 -3.92 -19.22 18.61
CA PHE A 141 -2.75 -19.37 17.74
C PHE A 141 -2.44 -18.09 16.97
N LEU A 142 -3.44 -17.47 16.32
CA LEU A 142 -3.27 -16.24 15.55
C LEU A 142 -2.86 -15.05 16.42
N LYS A 143 -3.40 -14.95 17.65
CA LYS A 143 -2.96 -13.95 18.63
C LYS A 143 -1.49 -14.14 19.00
N GLN A 144 -1.06 -15.39 19.21
CA GLN A 144 0.36 -15.69 19.47
C GLN A 144 1.24 -15.36 18.27
N ALA A 145 0.80 -15.69 17.05
CA ALA A 145 1.52 -15.35 15.82
C ALA A 145 1.68 -13.83 15.66
N LYS A 146 0.62 -13.05 15.93
CA LYS A 146 0.68 -11.58 15.91
C LYS A 146 1.69 -11.02 16.92
N VAL A 147 1.68 -11.51 18.15
CA VAL A 147 2.65 -11.09 19.17
C VAL A 147 4.09 -11.42 18.74
N LYS A 148 4.32 -12.61 18.17
CA LYS A 148 5.63 -13.00 17.64
C LYS A 148 6.08 -12.14 16.46
N SER A 149 5.15 -11.81 15.55
CA SER A 149 5.39 -10.92 14.40
C SER A 149 5.88 -9.55 14.87
N LYS A 150 5.18 -8.93 15.83
CA LYS A 150 5.59 -7.65 16.43
C LYS A 150 6.97 -7.72 17.09
N ALA A 151 7.21 -8.75 17.91
CA ALA A 151 8.51 -8.93 18.54
C ALA A 151 9.63 -9.09 17.50
N LEU A 152 9.38 -9.81 16.40
CA LEU A 152 10.34 -9.95 15.30
C LEU A 152 10.60 -8.61 14.60
N GLN A 153 9.56 -7.80 14.37
CA GLN A 153 9.69 -6.45 13.79
C GLN A 153 10.55 -5.55 14.68
N GLU A 154 10.30 -5.54 16.00
CA GLU A 154 11.10 -4.79 16.98
C GLU A 154 12.57 -5.22 16.98
N ILE A 155 12.83 -6.54 16.95
CA ILE A 155 14.19 -7.09 16.89
C ILE A 155 14.90 -6.65 15.61
N ILE A 156 14.23 -6.71 14.45
CA ILE A 156 14.82 -6.30 13.18
C ILE A 156 15.12 -4.79 13.20
N ALA A 157 14.18 -3.96 13.65
CA ALA A 157 14.35 -2.52 13.73
C ALA A 157 15.52 -2.15 14.67
N GLY A 158 15.59 -2.76 15.86
CA GLY A 158 16.68 -2.57 16.81
C GLY A 158 18.04 -2.99 16.26
N ASN A 159 18.10 -4.13 15.56
CA ASN A 159 19.34 -4.61 14.93
C ASN A 159 19.81 -3.68 13.81
N GLU A 160 18.90 -3.15 13.00
CA GLU A 160 19.25 -2.21 11.95
C GLU A 160 19.70 -0.86 12.52
N LEU A 161 19.06 -0.38 13.59
CA LEU A 161 19.51 0.82 14.31
C LEU A 161 20.92 0.63 14.89
N PHE A 162 21.15 -0.52 15.54
CA PHE A 162 22.46 -0.87 16.10
C PHE A 162 23.55 -0.87 15.02
N LYS A 163 23.31 -1.50 13.86
CA LYS A 163 24.27 -1.54 12.75
C LYS A 163 24.56 -0.15 12.19
N LYS A 164 23.56 0.73 12.10
CA LYS A 164 23.73 2.12 11.64
C LYS A 164 24.60 2.93 12.60
N GLN A 165 24.38 2.77 13.90
CA GLN A 165 25.12 3.50 14.94
C GLN A 165 26.51 2.92 15.21
N ASN A 166 26.71 1.62 14.98
CA ASN A 166 27.93 0.89 15.34
C ASN A 166 28.52 0.15 14.13
N GLN A 167 28.80 0.87 13.04
CA GLN A 167 29.31 0.28 11.79
C GLN A 167 30.57 -0.56 12.00
N ALA A 168 31.47 -0.15 12.90
CA ALA A 168 32.69 -0.89 13.23
C ALA A 168 32.41 -2.26 13.91
N ALA A 169 31.31 -2.37 14.67
CA ALA A 169 30.92 -3.61 15.36
C ALA A 169 30.01 -4.52 14.52
N ALA A 170 29.49 -4.04 13.38
CA ALA A 170 28.56 -4.78 12.54
C ALA A 170 29.13 -6.11 12.01
N LEU A 171 30.45 -6.16 11.76
CA LEU A 171 31.15 -7.38 11.34
C LEU A 171 31.21 -8.41 12.48
N GLN A 172 31.62 -8.00 13.67
CA GLN A 172 31.70 -8.87 14.86
C GLN A 172 30.32 -9.40 15.27
N PHE A 173 29.28 -8.56 15.17
CA PHE A 173 27.90 -8.96 15.39
C PHE A 173 27.44 -10.05 14.42
N LYS A 174 27.81 -9.94 13.13
CA LYS A 174 27.49 -10.95 12.10
C LYS A 174 28.24 -12.27 12.35
N GLU A 175 29.47 -12.21 12.82
CA GLU A 175 30.25 -13.40 13.17
C GLU A 175 29.68 -14.12 14.40
N ALA A 176 29.29 -13.39 15.44
CA ALA A 176 28.63 -13.96 16.62
C ALA A 176 27.31 -14.68 16.26
N HIS A 177 26.56 -14.16 15.29
CA HIS A 177 25.36 -14.83 14.78
C HIS A 177 25.65 -16.15 14.07
N LYS A 178 26.78 -16.26 13.35
CA LYS A 178 27.19 -17.53 12.71
C LYS A 178 27.57 -18.59 13.74
N ALA A 179 28.09 -18.18 14.90
CA ALA A 179 28.50 -19.05 15.99
C ALA A 179 27.33 -19.58 16.85
N GLN A 180 26.08 -19.20 16.55
CA GLN A 180 24.92 -19.72 17.29
C GLN A 180 24.81 -21.24 17.18
N SER A 181 24.49 -21.88 18.31
CA SER A 181 24.28 -23.32 18.36
C SER A 181 23.18 -23.76 17.37
N PRO A 182 23.24 -24.99 16.84
CA PRO A 182 22.20 -25.53 15.98
C PRO A 182 20.81 -25.45 16.62
N GLN A 183 20.70 -25.71 17.93
CA GLN A 183 19.46 -25.63 18.69
C GLN A 183 18.89 -24.20 18.70
N THR A 184 19.72 -23.18 18.96
CA THR A 184 19.30 -21.78 18.94
C THR A 184 18.86 -21.34 17.54
N ARG A 185 19.57 -21.79 16.49
CA ARG A 185 19.18 -21.51 15.11
C ARG A 185 17.83 -22.14 14.74
N GLN A 186 17.54 -23.33 15.25
CA GLN A 186 16.27 -24.01 15.01
C GLN A 186 15.09 -23.29 15.70
N ILE A 187 15.29 -22.79 16.92
CA ILE A 187 14.29 -21.98 17.65
C ILE A 187 14.04 -20.66 16.91
N VAL A 188 15.09 -19.96 16.47
CA VAL A 188 14.97 -18.71 15.71
C VAL A 188 14.26 -18.95 14.37
N ALA A 189 14.55 -20.07 13.68
CA ALA A 189 13.86 -20.43 12.45
C ALA A 189 12.36 -20.65 12.67
N GLN A 190 11.98 -21.39 13.72
CA GLN A 190 10.57 -21.63 14.10
C GLN A 190 9.80 -20.37 14.51
N ILE A 191 10.48 -19.27 14.83
CA ILE A 191 9.86 -17.98 15.14
C ILE A 191 9.71 -17.13 13.87
N LYS A 192 10.53 -17.36 12.85
CA LYS A 192 10.51 -16.63 11.58
C LYS A 192 9.50 -17.17 10.56
N THR A 193 9.19 -18.47 10.62
CA THR A 193 8.11 -19.15 9.86
C THR A 193 6.81 -19.15 10.63
#